data_AF-A0A359KEF5-F1
#
_entry.id   AF-A0A359KEF5-F1
#
_cell.length_a   1.000
_cell.length_b   1.000
_cell.length_c   1.000
_cell.angle_alpha   90.00
_cell.angle_beta   90.00
_cell.angle_gamma   90.00
#
_symmetry.space_group_name_H-M   'P 1'
#
loop_
_entity.id
_entity.type
_entity.pdbx_description
1 polymer ?
#
loop_
_entity_poly.entity_id
_entity_poly.type
_entity_poly.pdbx_seq_one_letter_code
_entity_poly.pdbx_strand_id
1 'polypeptide(L)'
;MTRHTAPFPQSIIDQASAWAVRLGGGDMSETDYLTLEAWLEASPDNPQALTEAEQLWAALDDDRSALDAALTQAAAVTAPMRSALAPRKPAPN
;
A
#
# COMPACT_ATOMS: atom_id res chain seq x y z
N MET A 1 23.16 4.85 0.05
CA MET A 1 21.87 5.35 0.56
C MET A 1 22.00 5.59 2.06
N THR A 2 22.41 6.79 2.44
CA THR A 2 22.47 7.23 3.84
C THR A 2 21.04 7.43 4.34
N ARG A 3 20.60 6.60 5.28
CA ARG A 3 19.38 6.88 6.05
C ARG A 3 19.60 8.23 6.73
N HIS A 4 18.71 9.19 6.48
CA HIS A 4 18.76 10.51 7.12
C HIS A 4 18.35 10.35 8.58
N THR A 5 19.28 9.95 9.43
CA THR A 5 19.10 9.99 10.88
C THR A 5 19.26 11.44 11.31
N ALA A 6 18.20 12.23 11.16
CA ALA A 6 18.19 13.60 11.65
C ALA A 6 18.15 13.55 13.20
N PRO A 7 18.99 14.33 13.92
CA PRO A 7 19.09 14.32 15.38
C PRO A 7 17.97 15.13 16.08
N PHE A 8 16.85 15.35 15.41
CA PHE A 8 15.73 16.14 15.95
C PHE A 8 14.67 15.20 16.52
N PRO A 9 13.95 15.62 17.59
CA PRO A 9 12.79 14.87 18.05
C PRO A 9 11.83 14.70 16.87
N GLN A 10 11.49 13.46 16.52
CA GLN A 10 10.53 13.18 15.45
C GLN A 10 9.20 13.84 15.81
N SER A 11 8.66 14.64 14.89
CA SER A 11 7.32 15.23 15.04
C SER A 11 6.29 14.11 15.25
N ILE A 12 5.19 14.40 15.96
CA ILE A 12 4.08 13.46 16.15
C ILE A 12 3.59 12.92 14.79
N ILE A 13 3.55 13.78 13.77
CA ILE A 13 3.16 13.41 12.40
C ILE A 13 4.14 12.41 11.78
N ASP A 14 5.44 12.56 12.03
CA ASP A 14 6.48 11.66 11.51
C ASP A 14 6.40 10.28 12.17
N GLN A 15 6.16 10.26 13.48
CA GLN A 15 5.92 9.04 14.25
C GLN A 15 4.63 8.32 13.82
N ALA A 16 3.54 9.07 13.64
CA ALA A 16 2.27 8.55 13.15
C ALA A 16 2.41 7.95 11.74
N SER A 17 3.12 8.64 10.85
CA SER A 17 3.40 8.15 9.49
C SER A 17 4.19 6.84 9.51
N ALA A 18 5.20 6.72 10.38
CA ALA A 18 5.96 5.49 10.54
C ALA A 18 5.09 4.33 11.04
N TRP A 19 4.15 4.60 11.95
CA TRP A 19 3.19 3.59 12.41
C TRP A 19 2.19 3.17 11.33
N ALA A 20 1.62 4.12 10.58
CA ALA A 20 0.72 3.83 9.46
C ALA A 20 1.38 2.92 8.40
N VAL A 21 2.66 3.15 8.11
CA VAL A 21 3.44 2.28 7.21
C VAL A 21 3.59 0.87 7.75
N ARG A 22 3.88 0.71 9.05
CA ARG A 22 4.02 -0.62 9.67
C ARG A 22 2.68 -1.37 9.70
N LEU A 23 1.60 -0.68 10.08
CA LEU A 23 0.25 -1.24 10.11
C LEU A 23 -0.20 -1.69 8.72
N GLY A 24 0.05 -0.89 7.68
CA GLY A 24 -0.25 -1.26 6.29
C GLY A 24 0.64 -2.37 5.72
N GLY A 25 1.81 -2.61 6.31
CA GLY A 25 2.78 -3.62 5.86
C GLY A 25 2.48 -5.06 6.30
N GLY A 26 1.58 -5.25 7.27
CA GLY A 26 1.07 -6.57 7.68
C GLY A 26 2.00 -7.42 8.55
N ASP A 27 3.24 -6.98 8.83
CA ASP A 27 4.19 -7.70 9.68
C ASP A 27 4.48 -6.87 10.95
N MET A 28 3.60 -7.02 11.95
CA MET A 28 3.79 -6.46 13.29
C MET A 28 3.83 -7.58 14.32
N SER A 29 4.90 -7.59 15.11
CA SER A 29 5.02 -8.49 16.25
C SER A 29 4.19 -8.00 17.43
N GLU A 30 3.93 -8.88 18.40
CA GLU A 30 3.28 -8.50 19.67
C GLU A 30 4.01 -7.35 20.39
N THR A 31 5.34 -7.32 20.32
CA THR A 31 6.16 -6.23 20.85
C THR A 31 5.89 -4.90 20.15
N ASP A 32 5.65 -4.92 18.83
CA ASP A 32 5.34 -3.71 18.07
C ASP A 32 3.96 -3.16 18.47
N TYR A 33 2.98 -4.04 18.70
CA TYR A 33 1.66 -3.63 19.20
C TYR A 33 1.73 -2.98 20.58
N LEU A 34 2.49 -3.56 21.52
CA LEU A 34 2.70 -2.96 22.84
C LEU A 34 3.41 -1.60 22.75
N THR A 35 4.36 -1.47 21.82
CA THR A 35 5.07 -0.20 21.59
C THR A 35 4.15 0.86 20.99
N LEU A 36 3.25 0.45 20.08
CA LEU A 36 2.21 1.32 19.52
C LEU A 36 1.24 1.79 20.61
N GLU A 37 0.76 0.88 21.46
CA GLU A 37 -0.14 1.21 22.56
C GLU A 37 0.50 2.21 23.54
N ALA A 38 1.74 1.95 23.96
CA ALA A 38 2.48 2.88 24.81
C ALA A 38 2.67 4.26 24.15
N TRP A 39 2.87 4.30 22.84
CA TRP A 39 2.94 5.56 22.10
C TRP A 39 1.60 6.29 22.06
N LEU A 40 0.48 5.58 21.84
CA LEU A 40 -0.86 6.17 21.86
C LEU A 40 -1.23 6.78 23.22
N GLU A 41 -0.83 6.12 24.31
CA GLU A 41 -1.06 6.61 25.68
C GLU A 41 -0.16 7.78 26.07
N ALA A 42 0.99 7.94 25.43
CA ALA A 42 1.97 8.96 25.79
C ALA A 42 1.49 10.40 25.52
N SER A 43 0.55 10.61 24.59
CA SER A 43 -0.03 11.92 24.31
C SER A 43 -1.44 11.80 23.74
N PRO A 44 -2.40 12.64 24.18
CA PRO A 44 -3.75 12.65 23.63
C PRO A 44 -3.82 13.02 22.13
N ASP A 45 -2.79 13.67 21.59
CA ASP A 45 -2.72 14.03 20.15
C ASP A 45 -2.29 12.87 19.25
N ASN A 46 -1.64 11.84 19.81
CA ASN A 46 -1.08 10.73 19.04
C ASN A 46 -2.15 9.88 18.31
N PRO A 47 -3.29 9.52 18.94
CA PRO A 47 -4.37 8.80 18.25
C PRO A 47 -4.94 9.56 17.04
N GLN A 48 -5.09 10.88 17.16
CA GLN A 48 -5.59 11.70 16.06
C GLN A 48 -4.57 11.72 14.90
N ALA A 49 -3.30 11.97 15.21
CA ALA A 49 -2.25 12.00 14.19
C ALA A 49 -2.11 10.65 13.48
N LEU A 50 -2.25 9.53 14.20
CA LEU A 50 -2.26 8.19 13.60
C LEU A 50 -3.45 8.02 12.65
N THR A 51 -4.65 8.42 13.08
CA THR A 51 -5.85 8.34 12.24
C THR A 51 -5.66 9.13 10.94
N GLU A 52 -5.11 10.34 11.02
CA GLU A 52 -4.82 11.16 9.83
C GLU A 52 -3.79 10.49 8.91
N ALA A 53 -2.74 9.90 9.47
CA ALA A 53 -1.72 9.17 8.72
C ALA A 53 -2.29 7.90 8.04
N GLU A 54 -3.12 7.13 8.73
CA GLU A 54 -3.78 5.94 8.20
C GLU A 54 -4.73 6.28 7.04
N GLN A 55 -5.49 7.38 7.17
CA GLN A 55 -6.39 7.83 6.09
C GLN A 55 -5.62 8.25 4.84
N LEU A 56 -4.49 8.94 5.00
CA LEU A 56 -3.62 9.27 3.87
C LEU A 56 -3.03 8.01 3.22
N TRP A 57 -2.65 7.02 4.03
CA TRP A 57 -2.13 5.74 3.54
C TRP A 57 -3.18 4.94 2.77
N ALA A 58 -4.41 4.90 3.28
CA ALA A 58 -5.54 4.29 2.58
C ALA A 58 -5.84 4.97 1.24
N ALA A 59 -5.81 6.30 1.18
CA ALA A 59 -6.01 7.05 -0.07
C ALA A 59 -4.95 6.69 -1.13
N LEU A 60 -3.69 6.53 -0.72
CA LEU A 60 -2.61 6.13 -1.63
C LEU A 60 -2.75 4.68 -2.11
N ASP A 61 -3.29 3.77 -1.29
CA ASP A 61 -3.57 2.40 -1.72
C ASP A 61 -4.72 2.34 -2.73
N ASP A 62 -5.76 3.17 -2.55
CA ASP A 62 -6.85 3.33 -3.52
C ASP A 62 -6.32 3.87 -4.86
N ASP A 63 -5.52 4.94 -4.84
CA ASP A 63 -4.87 5.50 -6.04
C ASP A 63 -4.02 4.45 -6.77
N ARG A 64 -3.26 3.63 -6.00
CA ARG A 64 -2.45 2.54 -6.55
C ARG A 64 -3.32 1.47 -7.21
N SER A 65 -4.43 1.09 -6.57
CA SER A 65 -5.38 0.12 -7.12
C SER A 65 -6.03 0.63 -8.41
N ALA A 66 -6.44 1.89 -8.43
CA ALA A 66 -7.01 2.55 -9.61
C ALA A 66 -6.00 2.59 -10.77
N LEU A 67 -4.73 2.89 -10.49
CA LEU A 67 -3.66 2.85 -11.48
C LEU A 67 -3.45 1.44 -12.06
N ASP A 68 -3.42 0.41 -11.22
CA ASP A 68 -3.26 -0.99 -11.66
C ASP A 68 -4.41 -1.43 -12.59
N ALA A 69 -5.65 -1.08 -12.21
CA ALA A 69 -6.84 -1.34 -13.02
C ALA A 69 -6.77 -0.63 -14.38
N ALA A 70 -6.33 0.64 -14.41
CA ALA A 70 -6.17 1.41 -15.64
C ALA A 70 -5.10 0.78 -16.56
N LEU A 71 -3.96 0.36 -16.01
CA LEU A 71 -2.90 -0.31 -16.76
C LEU A 71 -3.38 -1.65 -17.34
N THR A 72 -4.12 -2.43 -16.55
CA THR A 72 -4.71 -3.70 -16.99
C THR A 72 -5.70 -3.49 -18.14
N GLN A 73 -6.55 -2.46 -18.05
CA GLN A 73 -7.50 -2.13 -19.11
C GLN A 73 -6.80 -1.66 -20.39
N ALA A 74 -5.78 -0.82 -20.28
CA ALA A 74 -5.00 -0.36 -21.43
C ALA A 74 -4.36 -1.54 -22.17
N ALA A 75 -3.77 -2.49 -21.44
CA ALA A 75 -3.19 -3.71 -22.01
C ALA A 75 -4.24 -4.58 -22.74
N ALA A 76 -5.46 -4.69 -22.21
CA ALA A 76 -6.55 -5.43 -22.84
C ALA A 76 -7.00 -4.80 -24.17
N VAL A 77 -7.04 -3.47 -24.25
CA VAL A 77 -7.42 -2.73 -25.48
C VAL A 77 -6.34 -2.84 -26.56
N THR A 78 -5.06 -2.91 -26.18
CA THR A 78 -3.95 -2.96 -27.14
C THR A 78 -3.59 -4.38 -27.61
N ALA A 79 -4.14 -5.43 -27.00
CA ALA A 79 -3.92 -6.81 -27.44
C ALA A 79 -4.71 -7.12 -28.72
N PRO A 80 -4.08 -7.26 -29.90
CA PRO A 80 -4.81 -7.58 -31.11
C PRO A 80 -5.16 -9.08 -31.10
N MET A 81 -6.44 -9.42 -31.24
CA MET A 81 -7.00 -10.62 -31.90
C MET A 81 -6.09 -11.87 -32.02
N ARG A 82 -5.42 -12.33 -30.96
CA ARG A 82 -4.55 -13.53 -31.01
C ARG A 82 -5.33 -14.85 -30.95
N SER A 83 -6.65 -14.81 -30.74
CA SER A 83 -7.49 -16.01 -30.65
C SER A 83 -8.13 -16.48 -31.96
N ALA A 84 -7.90 -15.82 -33.10
CA ALA A 84 -8.64 -16.11 -34.33
C ALA A 84 -7.99 -17.11 -35.31
N LEU A 85 -6.98 -17.91 -34.89
CA LEU A 85 -6.36 -18.88 -35.80
C LEU A 85 -6.09 -20.25 -35.13
N ALA A 86 -7.16 -20.99 -34.81
CA ALA A 86 -7.06 -22.44 -34.64
C ALA A 86 -7.38 -23.13 -35.98
N PRO A 87 -6.51 -24.01 -36.52
CA PRO A 87 -6.74 -24.64 -37.82
C PRO A 87 -7.88 -25.66 -37.73
N ARG A 88 -8.79 -25.58 -38.71
CA ARG A 88 -9.88 -26.54 -38.92
C ARG A 88 -9.29 -27.94 -39.14
N LYS A 89 -9.69 -28.90 -38.33
CA LYS A 89 -9.38 -30.34 -38.48
C LYS A 89 -9.91 -30.86 -39.83
N PRO A 90 -9.12 -31.56 -40.66
CA PRO A 90 -9.66 -32.21 -41.85
C PRO A 90 -10.36 -33.52 -41.47
N ALA A 91 -11.47 -33.81 -42.17
CA ALA A 91 -12.29 -35.01 -42.03
C ALA A 91 -11.59 -36.27 -42.63
N PRO A 92 -11.90 -37.49 -42.16
CA PRO A 92 -11.27 -38.71 -42.63
C PRO A 92 -11.90 -39.22 -43.92
N ASN A 93 -11.11 -39.90 -44.75
CA ASN A 93 -11.58 -40.78 -45.83
C ASN A 93 -10.81 -42.11 -45.73
#